data_AF-A0A915B2R9-F1
#
_entry.id   AF-A0A915B2R9-F1
#
_cell.length_a   1.000
_cell.length_b   1.000
_cell.length_c   1.000
_cell.angle_alpha   90.00
_cell.angle_beta   90.00
_cell.angle_gamma   90.00
#
_symmetry.space_group_name_H-M   'P 1'
#
loop_
_entity.id
_entity.type
_entity.pdbx_description
1 polymer ?
#
loop_
_entity_poly.entity_id
_entity_poly.type
_entity_poly.pdbx_seq_one_letter_code
_entity_poly.pdbx_strand_id
1 'polypeptide(L)'
;MKPTLSLLTVLTVLIVCKAFAEATSEGNSELDDRNSPKYKLIFFYPQTRAEAARMMFKLADVPFEDIRIFEDEWVELKPTTPFGQLPVLEFDGHKLAQSFAINRYLARKFGTFDYINF
;
A
#
# COMPACT_ATOMS: atom_id res chain seq x y z
N MET A 1 37.11 35.14 -3.71
CA MET A 1 37.13 34.98 -2.24
C MET A 1 36.25 33.78 -1.91
N LYS A 2 36.82 32.60 -1.63
CA LYS A 2 36.02 31.40 -1.27
C LYS A 2 35.91 31.36 0.25
N PRO A 3 34.72 31.21 0.85
CA PRO A 3 34.59 31.11 2.29
C PRO A 3 35.16 29.77 2.73
N THR A 4 36.32 29.79 3.38
CA THR A 4 36.86 28.63 4.09
C THR A 4 36.07 28.47 5.38
N LEU A 5 35.06 27.61 5.35
CA LEU A 5 34.32 27.20 6.54
C LEU A 5 35.28 26.55 7.53
N SER A 6 35.20 26.95 8.80
CA SER A 6 36.10 26.45 9.85
C SER A 6 35.88 24.95 10.08
N LEU A 7 36.93 24.23 10.47
CA LEU A 7 36.88 22.79 10.72
C LEU A 7 35.79 22.41 11.75
N LEU A 8 35.53 23.30 12.71
CA LEU A 8 34.51 23.15 13.74
C LEU A 8 33.09 23.17 13.15
N THR A 9 32.84 23.98 12.11
CA THR A 9 31.54 24.07 11.44
C THR A 9 31.25 22.84 10.57
N VAL A 10 32.27 22.27 9.93
CA VAL A 10 32.12 21.04 9.15
C VAL A 10 31.85 19.85 10.08
N LEU A 11 32.56 19.80 11.21
CA LEU A 11 32.39 18.73 12.20
C LEU A 11 31.01 18.78 12.86
N THR A 12 30.49 19.95 13.21
CA THR A 12 29.13 20.07 13.76
C THR A 12 28.06 19.69 12.75
N VAL A 13 28.20 20.07 11.47
CA VAL A 13 27.27 19.65 10.42
C VAL A 13 27.29 18.12 10.25
N LEU A 14 28.46 17.49 10.23
CA LEU A 14 28.57 16.02 10.14
C LEU A 14 27.96 15.31 11.35
N ILE A 15 28.17 15.84 12.56
CA ILE A 15 27.57 15.28 13.79
C ILE A 15 26.04 15.41 13.74
N VAL A 16 25.51 16.56 13.32
CA VAL A 16 24.06 16.77 13.16
C VAL A 16 23.49 15.86 12.08
N CYS A 17 24.17 15.73 10.93
CA CYS A 17 23.75 14.83 9.85
C CYS A 17 23.76 13.36 10.29
N LYS A 18 24.75 12.94 11.08
CA LYS A 18 24.85 11.56 11.58
C LYS A 18 23.80 11.28 12.65
N ALA A 19 23.57 12.20 13.58
CA ALA A 19 22.50 12.10 14.57
C ALA A 19 21.11 12.10 13.91
N PHE A 20 20.91 12.88 12.84
CA PHE A 20 19.68 12.87 12.07
C PHE A 20 19.48 11.55 11.31
N ALA A 21 20.55 10.96 10.76
CA ALA A 21 20.50 9.64 10.13
C ALA A 21 20.21 8.51 11.14
N GLU A 22 20.83 8.55 12.32
CA GLU A 22 20.60 7.57 13.39
C GLU A 22 19.18 7.69 13.98
N ALA A 23 18.64 8.92 14.11
CA ALA A 23 17.26 9.15 14.53
C ALA A 23 16.22 8.61 13.52
N THR A 24 16.57 8.50 12.23
CA THR A 24 15.72 7.82 11.24
C THR A 24 15.81 6.29 11.29
N SER A 25 16.81 5.72 11.99
CA SER A 25 16.97 4.27 12.15
C SER A 25 16.47 3.71 13.50
N GLU A 26 16.45 4.52 14.56
CA GLU A 26 16.07 4.07 15.90
C GLU A 26 14.59 4.33 16.24
N GLY A 27 13.86 5.01 15.36
CA GLY A 27 12.42 5.27 15.49
C GLY A 27 11.52 4.24 14.82
N ASN A 28 11.92 2.97 14.67
CA ASN A 28 11.06 2.01 13.96
C ASN A 28 11.15 0.52 14.40
N SER A 29 11.59 0.22 15.63
CA SER A 29 11.65 -1.17 16.10
C SER A 29 10.66 -1.54 17.22
N GLU A 30 9.79 -0.65 17.66
CA GLU A 30 8.77 -0.96 18.66
C GLU A 30 7.56 -0.02 18.53
N LEU A 31 6.69 -0.34 17.56
CA LEU A 31 5.28 0.05 17.30
C LEU A 31 5.07 -0.39 15.83
N ASP A 32 4.38 -1.48 15.47
CA ASP A 32 2.91 -1.48 15.39
C ASP A 32 2.38 -2.83 14.84
N ASP A 33 2.19 -3.83 15.70
CA ASP A 33 1.40 -5.05 15.37
C ASP A 33 -0.12 -4.82 15.64
N ARG A 34 -0.54 -3.56 15.87
CA ARG A 34 -1.91 -3.18 16.25
C ARG A 34 -2.69 -2.41 15.16
N ASN A 35 -2.09 -2.14 14.00
CA ASN A 35 -2.69 -1.30 12.95
C ASN A 35 -2.59 -1.86 11.53
N SER A 36 -2.70 -3.18 11.35
CA SER A 36 -2.62 -3.75 10.00
C SER A 36 -4.01 -4.08 9.41
N PRO A 37 -4.62 -3.21 8.58
CA PRO A 37 -5.48 -3.67 7.50
C PRO A 37 -4.58 -4.42 6.51
N LYS A 38 -4.46 -5.74 6.66
CA LYS A 38 -3.80 -6.58 5.65
C LYS A 38 -4.75 -6.71 4.46
N TYR A 39 -4.60 -5.82 3.49
CA TYR A 39 -5.38 -5.87 2.25
C TYR A 39 -5.02 -7.15 1.48
N LYS A 40 -6.05 -7.86 1.01
CA LYS A 40 -5.89 -8.97 0.05
C LYS A 40 -6.74 -8.70 -1.17
N LEU A 41 -6.13 -8.67 -2.34
CA LEU A 41 -6.84 -8.52 -3.60
C LEU A 41 -6.83 -9.85 -4.33
N ILE A 42 -8.01 -10.43 -4.51
CA ILE A 42 -8.19 -11.75 -5.13
C ILE A 42 -8.78 -11.57 -6.52
N PHE A 43 -8.07 -12.08 -7.54
CA PHE A 43 -8.55 -12.09 -8.93
C PHE A 43 -7.87 -13.16 -9.79
N PHE A 44 -8.45 -13.45 -10.96
CA PHE A 44 -7.86 -14.34 -11.95
C PHE A 44 -6.54 -13.82 -12.55
N TYR A 45 -5.72 -14.75 -13.00
CA TYR A 45 -4.70 -14.52 -14.02
C TYR A 45 -5.29 -14.85 -15.42
N PRO A 46 -5.26 -13.96 -16.43
CA PRO A 46 -4.55 -12.67 -16.52
C PRO A 46 -5.33 -11.45 -16.00
N GLN A 47 -4.57 -10.37 -15.76
CA GLN A 47 -5.03 -9.16 -15.07
C GLN A 47 -5.99 -8.33 -15.94
N THR A 48 -7.25 -8.19 -15.53
CA THR A 48 -8.21 -7.28 -16.17
C THR A 48 -8.84 -6.36 -15.13
N ARG A 49 -9.93 -6.81 -14.49
CA ARG A 49 -10.79 -5.99 -13.64
C ARG A 49 -10.17 -5.58 -12.29
N ALA A 50 -9.06 -6.21 -11.90
CA ALA A 50 -8.34 -5.90 -10.66
C ALA A 50 -7.17 -4.92 -10.86
N GLU A 51 -6.81 -4.58 -12.10
CA GLU A 51 -5.56 -3.86 -12.37
C GLU A 51 -5.57 -2.42 -11.85
N ALA A 52 -6.70 -1.73 -12.00
CA ALA A 52 -6.85 -0.39 -11.44
C ALA A 52 -6.62 -0.38 -9.91
N ALA A 53 -7.12 -1.38 -9.19
CA ALA A 53 -6.90 -1.51 -7.76
C ALA A 53 -5.41 -1.72 -7.42
N ARG A 54 -4.70 -2.58 -8.17
CA ARG A 54 -3.24 -2.77 -8.01
C ARG A 54 -2.46 -1.49 -8.22
N MET A 55 -2.81 -0.73 -9.26
CA MET A 55 -2.18 0.56 -9.53
C MET A 55 -2.40 1.55 -8.38
N MET A 56 -3.61 1.59 -7.81
CA MET A 56 -3.90 2.44 -6.65
C MET A 56 -3.09 2.06 -5.41
N PHE A 57 -2.97 0.77 -5.11
CA PHE A 57 -2.09 0.32 -4.03
C PHE A 57 -0.63 0.72 -4.28
N LYS A 58 -0.14 0.54 -5.51
CA LYS A 58 1.24 0.88 -5.86
C LYS A 58 1.50 2.38 -5.81
N LEU A 59 0.55 3.20 -6.27
CA LEU A 59 0.66 4.66 -6.24
C LEU A 59 0.61 5.22 -4.82
N ALA A 60 -0.20 4.62 -3.95
CA ALA A 60 -0.33 5.01 -2.55
C ALA A 60 0.81 4.49 -1.66
N ASP A 61 1.73 3.67 -2.22
CA ASP A 61 2.76 2.93 -1.50
C ASP A 61 2.21 2.11 -0.31
N VAL A 62 1.00 1.55 -0.50
CA VAL A 62 0.33 0.72 0.50
C VAL A 62 0.57 -0.76 0.18
N PRO A 63 1.17 -1.54 1.10
CA PRO A 63 1.36 -2.97 0.88
C PRO A 63 0.02 -3.71 0.87
N PHE A 64 -0.09 -4.69 -0.04
CA PHE A 64 -1.25 -5.59 -0.13
C PHE A 64 -0.81 -6.97 -0.65
N GLU A 65 -1.58 -8.00 -0.33
CA GLU A 65 -1.42 -9.35 -0.86
C GLU A 65 -2.15 -9.46 -2.20
N ASP A 66 -1.42 -9.67 -3.31
CA ASP A 66 -2.00 -9.88 -4.65
C ASP A 66 -2.20 -11.38 -4.89
N ILE A 67 -3.39 -11.88 -4.53
CA ILE A 67 -3.76 -13.29 -4.68
C ILE A 67 -4.28 -13.52 -6.11
N ARG A 68 -3.47 -14.21 -6.90
CA ARG A 68 -3.78 -14.54 -8.29
C ARG A 68 -4.16 -16.00 -8.37
N ILE A 69 -5.40 -16.27 -8.78
CA ILE A 69 -5.91 -17.63 -8.88
C ILE A 69 -6.05 -18.09 -10.33
N PHE A 70 -6.03 -19.41 -10.52
CA PHE A 70 -6.34 -20.10 -11.77
C PHE A 70 -7.76 -20.68 -11.74
N GLU A 71 -8.21 -21.26 -12.87
CA GLU A 71 -9.59 -21.76 -13.02
C GLU A 71 -9.92 -22.96 -12.11
N ASP A 72 -8.93 -23.78 -11.78
CA ASP A 72 -9.04 -24.93 -10.88
C ASP A 72 -9.31 -24.49 -9.43
N GLU A 73 -8.55 -23.50 -8.94
CA GLU A 73 -8.74 -22.92 -7.60
C GLU A 73 -10.09 -22.19 -7.47
N TRP A 74 -10.63 -21.69 -8.57
CA TRP A 74 -11.89 -20.95 -8.58
C TRP A 74 -13.09 -21.79 -8.18
N VAL A 75 -13.11 -23.09 -8.52
CA VAL A 75 -14.24 -23.98 -8.21
C VAL A 75 -14.47 -24.05 -6.70
N GLU A 76 -13.39 -24.16 -5.93
CA GLU A 76 -13.43 -24.23 -4.47
C GLU A 76 -13.65 -22.84 -3.83
N LEU A 77 -13.08 -21.79 -4.43
CA LEU A 77 -13.18 -20.44 -3.90
C LEU A 77 -14.56 -19.81 -4.13
N LYS A 78 -15.22 -20.08 -5.26
CA LYS A 78 -16.46 -19.42 -5.69
C LYS A 78 -17.56 -19.37 -4.62
N PRO A 79 -17.88 -20.46 -3.90
CA PRO A 79 -18.91 -20.44 -2.86
C PRO A 79 -18.59 -19.50 -1.69
N THR A 80 -17.31 -19.16 -1.49
CA THR A 80 -16.83 -18.28 -0.40
C THR A 80 -16.77 -16.81 -0.80
N THR A 81 -16.98 -16.50 -2.09
CA THR A 81 -16.93 -15.13 -2.61
C THR A 81 -18.29 -14.44 -2.53
N PRO A 82 -18.34 -13.14 -2.22
CA PRO A 82 -19.59 -12.40 -2.33
C PRO A 82 -20.12 -12.46 -3.77
N PHE A 83 -21.39 -12.84 -3.91
CA PHE A 83 -22.10 -12.96 -5.19
C PHE A 83 -21.50 -13.99 -6.17
N GLY A 84 -20.57 -14.84 -5.74
CA GLY A 84 -19.95 -15.84 -6.62
C GLY A 84 -19.12 -15.22 -7.76
N GLN A 85 -18.50 -14.06 -7.51
CA GLN A 85 -17.77 -13.27 -8.51
C GLN A 85 -16.43 -12.75 -7.97
N LEU A 86 -15.53 -12.45 -8.91
CA LEU A 86 -14.26 -11.75 -8.68
C LEU A 86 -14.22 -10.45 -9.52
N PRO A 87 -13.47 -9.41 -9.11
CA PRO A 87 -12.53 -9.37 -7.98
C PRO A 87 -13.18 -9.22 -6.60
N VAL A 88 -12.43 -9.61 -5.58
CA VAL A 88 -12.75 -9.42 -4.16
C VAL A 88 -11.57 -8.76 -3.46
N LEU A 89 -11.83 -7.69 -2.71
CA LEU A 89 -10.90 -7.07 -1.79
C LEU A 89 -11.26 -7.49 -0.36
N GLU A 90 -10.32 -8.09 0.37
CA GLU A 90 -10.44 -8.37 1.79
C GLU A 90 -9.66 -7.33 2.60
N PHE A 91 -10.27 -6.79 3.64
CA PHE A 91 -9.67 -5.82 4.57
C PHE A 91 -10.45 -5.82 5.88
N ASP A 92 -9.77 -5.73 7.03
CA ASP A 92 -10.41 -5.62 8.35
C ASP A 92 -11.51 -6.68 8.62
N GLY A 93 -11.35 -7.90 8.09
CA GLY A 93 -12.35 -8.98 8.20
C GLY A 93 -13.56 -8.84 7.28
N HIS A 94 -13.62 -7.82 6.44
CA HIS A 94 -14.65 -7.60 5.43
C HIS A 94 -14.22 -8.09 4.05
N LYS A 95 -15.20 -8.50 3.24
CA LYS A 95 -15.02 -8.81 1.81
C LYS A 95 -15.83 -7.86 0.96
N LEU A 96 -15.18 -7.11 0.08
CA LEU A 96 -15.80 -6.20 -0.87
C LEU A 96 -15.64 -6.74 -2.30
N ALA A 97 -16.75 -7.07 -2.94
CA ALA A 97 -16.79 -7.48 -4.34
C ALA A 97 -17.12 -6.27 -5.26
N GLN A 98 -17.14 -6.53 -6.58
CA GLN A 98 -17.35 -5.54 -7.66
C GLN A 98 -16.18 -4.58 -7.86
N SER A 99 -15.50 -4.69 -9.00
CA SER A 99 -14.32 -3.89 -9.36
C SER A 99 -14.50 -2.38 -9.17
N PHE A 100 -15.61 -1.80 -9.64
CA PHE A 100 -15.88 -0.37 -9.46
C PHE A 100 -16.09 0.04 -8.00
N ALA A 101 -16.71 -0.82 -7.18
CA ALA A 101 -16.91 -0.55 -5.77
C ALA A 101 -15.58 -0.60 -5.01
N ILE A 102 -14.75 -1.61 -5.30
CA ILE A 102 -13.37 -1.71 -4.80
C ILE A 102 -12.58 -0.46 -5.18
N ASN A 103 -12.61 -0.07 -6.46
CA ASN A 103 -11.87 1.10 -6.92
C ASN A 103 -12.32 2.39 -6.23
N ARG A 104 -13.63 2.60 -6.07
CA ARG A 104 -14.17 3.77 -5.35
C ARG A 104 -13.77 3.77 -3.87
N TYR A 105 -13.80 2.60 -3.23
CA TYR A 105 -13.38 2.45 -1.85
C TYR A 105 -11.91 2.82 -1.68
N LEU A 106 -11.02 2.22 -2.48
CA LEU A 106 -9.58 2.48 -2.45
C LEU A 106 -9.27 3.94 -2.79
N ALA A 107 -9.97 4.51 -3.78
CA ALA A 107 -9.73 5.88 -4.18
C ALA A 107 -9.99 6.89 -3.06
N ARG A 108 -11.07 6.66 -2.28
CA ARG A 108 -11.39 7.43 -1.08
C ARG A 108 -10.43 7.14 0.08
N LYS A 109 -10.05 5.87 0.26
CA LYS A 109 -9.16 5.44 1.35
C LYS A 109 -7.75 6.03 1.21
N PHE A 110 -7.24 6.11 -0.01
CA PHE A 110 -5.88 6.60 -0.30
C PHE A 110 -5.83 8.08 -0.72
N GLY A 111 -6.95 8.80 -0.65
CA GLY A 111 -6.99 10.22 -1.01
C GLY A 111 -6.78 10.53 -2.50
N THR A 112 -6.75 9.53 -3.38
CA THR A 112 -6.62 9.76 -4.84
C THR A 112 -7.82 10.49 -5.45
N PHE A 113 -8.99 10.45 -4.81
CA PHE A 113 -10.18 11.16 -5.30
C PHE A 113 -10.01 12.69 -5.28
N ASP A 114 -9.23 13.24 -4.34
CA ASP A 114 -9.03 14.69 -4.24
C ASP A 114 -8.13 15.27 -5.36
N TYR A 115 -7.34 14.41 -6.01
CA TYR A 115 -6.53 14.79 -7.18
C TYR A 115 -7.33 14.82 -8.49
N ILE A 116 -8.57 14.35 -8.48
CA ILE A 116 -9.47 14.29 -9.65
C ILE A 116 -10.68 15.18 -9.38
N ASN A 117 -10.43 16.47 -9.16
CA ASN A 117 -11.47 17.49 -9.28
C ASN A 117 -11.53 17.91 -10.76
N PHE A 118 -12.54 17.40 -11.48
CA PHE A 118 -12.95 17.92 -12.79
C PHE A 118 -13.95 19.06 -12.62
#